data_AF-A0A351WSQ8-F1
#
_entry.id   AF-A0A351WSQ8-F1
#
_cell.length_a   1.000
_cell.length_b   1.000
_cell.length_c   1.000
_cell.angle_alpha   90.00
_cell.angle_beta   90.00
_cell.angle_gamma   90.00
#
_symmetry.space_group_name_H-M   'P 1'
#
loop_
_entity.id
_entity.type
_entity.pdbx_description
1 polymer ?
#
loop_
_entity_poly.entity_id
_entity_poly.type
_entity_poly.pdbx_seq_one_letter_code
_entity_poly.pdbx_strand_id
1 'polypeptide(L)'
;MKLLRLALLSFPKLPQEWEQWGLSSGAVRVETIHAWKLENCVKLLVVAGAGLKHKPKVTAKGLVVVPPGQRKELEAAIEHSANLVSISANEKRSISSPSPCIAFLPETEDEKEWLARCAGIMFPVVSRFLPSSRYTFPDIADYVNSLSDRRDGIALMAEALAHGHTTGKFHEYIRLFERAFRLSSKKLIHPLSEFLSHSNFGFSNEEVQHWVLNVRHPATHADERDDFILERDVFSVIGRVEQAAYDVLFNKESWRNQSSARRALWAPPFGTTSVNGDMFLTKGQAVEMVDRVLDEFAAYPMDLGGVLKEVPAGWWTFKEHVHFQGAVKVLPGEDDQGTGADAPNAPAFSEVE
;
A
#
# COMPACT_ATOMS: atom_id res chain seq x y z
N MET A 1 -26.81 -11.42 -12.26
CA MET A 1 -25.63 -11.71 -11.43
C MET A 1 -25.09 -10.43 -10.82
N LYS A 2 -24.63 -10.48 -9.57
CA LYS A 2 -23.94 -9.37 -8.91
C LYS A 2 -22.45 -9.66 -8.73
N LEU A 3 -21.65 -8.61 -8.86
CA LEU A 3 -20.27 -8.57 -8.35
C LEU A 3 -20.32 -8.09 -6.90
N LEU A 4 -19.60 -8.77 -6.02
CA LEU A 4 -19.47 -8.42 -4.61
C LEU A 4 -18.01 -8.09 -4.29
N ARG A 5 -17.79 -6.94 -3.64
CA ARG A 5 -16.50 -6.54 -3.07
C ARG A 5 -16.64 -6.51 -1.56
N LEU A 6 -15.73 -7.21 -0.87
CA LEU A 6 -15.72 -7.29 0.57
C LEU A 6 -14.63 -6.39 1.15
N ALA A 7 -14.89 -5.78 2.29
CA ALA A 7 -13.88 -5.04 3.05
C ALA A 7 -14.13 -5.16 4.56
N LEU A 8 -13.08 -4.93 5.32
CA LEU A 8 -13.09 -4.79 6.76
C LEU A 8 -12.85 -3.33 7.11
N LEU A 9 -13.85 -2.70 7.72
CA LEU A 9 -13.74 -1.34 8.24
C LEU A 9 -13.40 -1.43 9.73
N SER A 10 -12.34 -0.76 10.17
CA SER A 10 -11.99 -0.71 11.60
C SER A 10 -12.09 0.71 12.13
N PHE A 11 -12.76 0.87 13.27
CA PHE A 11 -12.94 2.13 13.99
C PHE A 11 -12.48 1.94 15.44
N PRO A 12 -11.80 2.91 16.09
CA PRO A 12 -11.41 2.80 17.49
C PRO A 12 -12.61 2.58 18.42
N LYS A 13 -13.68 3.32 18.16
CA LYS A 13 -14.98 3.16 18.81
C LYS A 13 -16.06 3.35 17.78
N LEU A 14 -17.23 2.77 18.03
CA LEU A 14 -18.36 2.94 17.15
C LEU A 14 -19.67 2.83 17.95
N PRO A 15 -20.62 3.78 17.77
CA PRO A 15 -21.96 3.64 18.33
C PRO A 15 -22.67 2.38 17.81
N GLN A 16 -23.57 1.82 18.62
CA GLN A 16 -24.21 0.54 18.32
C GLN A 16 -25.06 0.60 17.05
N GLU A 17 -25.66 1.74 16.73
CA GLU A 17 -26.43 1.95 15.49
C GLU A 17 -25.60 1.75 14.21
N TRP A 18 -24.28 1.90 14.29
CA TRP A 18 -23.36 1.70 13.16
C TRP A 18 -22.75 0.30 13.12
N GLU A 19 -23.16 -0.62 14.00
CA GLU A 19 -22.77 -2.04 13.91
C GLU A 19 -23.55 -2.80 12.84
N GLN A 20 -24.72 -2.30 12.44
CA GLN A 20 -25.55 -2.87 11.40
C GLN A 20 -26.20 -1.77 10.57
N TRP A 21 -25.71 -1.56 9.35
CA TRP A 21 -26.23 -0.54 8.45
C TRP A 21 -26.16 -0.99 6.99
N GLY A 22 -26.93 -0.30 6.15
CA GLY A 22 -26.87 -0.38 4.70
C GLY A 22 -26.98 1.02 4.10
N LEU A 23 -26.07 1.37 3.21
CA LEU A 23 -26.05 2.63 2.47
C LEU A 23 -26.07 2.34 0.96
N SER A 24 -26.81 3.16 0.22
CA SER A 24 -26.90 3.05 -1.24
C SER A 24 -26.28 4.28 -1.89
N SER A 25 -25.46 4.07 -2.91
CA SER A 25 -24.91 5.13 -3.76
C SER A 25 -25.13 4.72 -5.23
N GLY A 26 -26.10 5.37 -5.88
CA GLY A 26 -26.53 4.99 -7.22
C GLY A 26 -27.01 3.54 -7.29
N ALA A 27 -26.35 2.73 -8.12
CA ALA A 27 -26.67 1.30 -8.30
C ALA A 27 -25.92 0.38 -7.33
N VAL A 28 -25.04 0.92 -6.49
CA VAL A 28 -24.25 0.16 -5.52
C VAL A 28 -24.91 0.23 -4.15
N ARG A 29 -25.00 -0.91 -3.48
CA ARG A 29 -25.39 -1.00 -2.07
C ARG A 29 -24.23 -1.54 -1.26
N VAL A 30 -23.88 -0.85 -0.19
CA VAL A 30 -22.88 -1.26 0.81
C VAL A 30 -23.61 -1.61 2.09
N GLU A 31 -23.38 -2.78 2.66
CA GLU A 31 -24.02 -3.19 3.91
C GLU A 31 -23.08 -3.97 4.82
N THR A 32 -23.35 -3.88 6.12
CA THR A 32 -22.62 -4.65 7.12
C THR A 32 -23.18 -6.06 7.17
N ILE A 33 -22.29 -7.04 7.00
CA ILE A 33 -22.59 -8.47 7.12
C ILE A 33 -22.29 -8.96 8.54
N HIS A 34 -21.25 -8.42 9.16
CA HIS A 34 -20.86 -8.81 10.51
C HIS A 34 -20.11 -7.69 11.23
N ALA A 35 -20.22 -7.65 12.55
CA ALA A 35 -19.49 -6.72 13.40
C ALA A 35 -18.80 -7.46 14.55
N TRP A 36 -17.53 -7.15 14.79
CA TRP A 36 -16.74 -7.64 15.92
C TRP A 36 -16.37 -6.48 16.83
N LYS A 37 -16.66 -6.64 18.13
CA LYS A 37 -16.11 -5.76 19.18
C LYS A 37 -14.82 -6.37 19.69
N LEU A 38 -13.71 -5.72 19.39
CA LEU A 38 -12.40 -6.05 19.92
C LEU A 38 -12.06 -5.05 21.04
N GLU A 39 -11.04 -5.38 21.84
CA GLU A 39 -10.67 -4.60 23.02
C GLU A 39 -10.44 -3.11 22.72
N ASN A 40 -9.85 -2.80 21.56
CA ASN A 40 -9.45 -1.44 21.17
C ASN A 40 -10.06 -0.95 19.84
N CYS A 41 -10.95 -1.73 19.24
CA CYS A 41 -11.63 -1.33 18.00
C CYS A 41 -12.91 -2.12 17.73
N VAL A 42 -13.79 -1.52 16.93
CA VAL A 42 -14.90 -2.21 16.28
C VAL A 42 -14.49 -2.50 14.84
N LYS A 43 -14.58 -3.76 14.43
CA LYS A 43 -14.37 -4.19 13.04
C LYS A 43 -15.70 -4.55 12.41
N LEU A 44 -15.96 -4.04 11.21
CA LEU A 44 -17.15 -4.35 10.42
C LEU A 44 -16.73 -5.06 9.14
N LEU A 45 -17.26 -6.26 8.89
CA LEU A 45 -17.25 -6.85 7.57
C LEU A 45 -18.37 -6.25 6.76
N VAL A 46 -18.00 -5.52 5.71
CA VAL A 46 -18.95 -4.93 4.78
C VAL A 46 -18.85 -5.59 3.42
N VAL A 47 -19.98 -5.62 2.71
CA VAL A 47 -20.04 -6.01 1.30
C VAL A 47 -20.63 -4.86 0.50
N ALA A 48 -20.00 -4.56 -0.62
CA ALA A 48 -20.56 -3.73 -1.67
C ALA A 48 -20.97 -4.61 -2.84
N GLY A 49 -22.20 -4.46 -3.32
CA GLY A 49 -22.75 -5.24 -4.42
C GLY A 49 -23.30 -4.37 -5.55
N ALA A 50 -23.05 -4.80 -6.80
CA ALA A 50 -23.62 -4.19 -7.99
C ALA A 50 -24.00 -5.25 -9.03
N GLY A 51 -25.13 -5.03 -9.70
CA GLY A 51 -25.59 -5.88 -10.79
C GLY A 51 -24.69 -5.74 -12.03
N LEU A 52 -24.37 -6.87 -12.66
CA LEU A 52 -23.64 -6.90 -13.92
C LEU A 52 -24.62 -6.95 -15.10
N LYS A 53 -24.42 -6.06 -16.09
CA LYS A 53 -25.26 -6.02 -17.31
C LYS A 53 -25.12 -7.29 -18.15
N HIS A 54 -23.94 -7.92 -18.13
CA HIS A 54 -23.63 -9.13 -18.88
C HIS A 54 -22.75 -10.05 -18.02
N LYS A 55 -22.74 -11.35 -18.34
CA LYS A 55 -21.78 -12.29 -17.75
C LYS A 55 -20.35 -11.78 -18.01
N PRO A 56 -19.44 -11.84 -17.01
CA PRO A 56 -18.06 -11.47 -17.24
C PRO A 56 -17.38 -12.35 -18.29
N LYS A 57 -16.26 -11.86 -18.84
CA LYS A 57 -15.43 -12.67 -19.73
C LYS A 57 -14.77 -13.82 -18.98
N VAL A 58 -14.52 -14.92 -19.68
CA VAL A 58 -13.76 -16.07 -19.17
C VAL A 58 -12.49 -16.20 -20.01
N THR A 59 -11.37 -16.48 -19.36
CA THR A 59 -10.11 -16.77 -20.05
C THR A 59 -10.12 -18.15 -20.71
N ALA A 60 -9.13 -18.44 -21.55
CA ALA A 60 -8.94 -19.78 -22.11
C ALA A 60 -8.71 -20.86 -21.03
N LYS A 61 -8.28 -20.47 -19.81
CA LYS A 61 -8.10 -21.36 -18.66
C LYS A 61 -9.38 -21.54 -17.82
N GLY A 62 -10.51 -21.00 -18.26
CA GLY A 62 -11.76 -21.08 -17.50
C GLY A 62 -11.87 -20.12 -16.32
N LEU A 63 -10.97 -19.13 -16.20
CA LEU A 63 -10.99 -18.15 -15.11
C LEU A 63 -11.89 -16.95 -15.44
N VAL A 64 -12.73 -16.55 -14.50
CA VAL A 64 -13.63 -15.39 -14.61
C VAL A 64 -12.85 -14.09 -14.44
N VAL A 65 -12.94 -13.20 -15.42
CA VAL A 65 -12.31 -11.87 -15.38
C VAL A 65 -13.20 -10.90 -14.60
N VAL A 66 -12.69 -10.34 -13.51
CA VAL A 66 -13.41 -9.31 -12.74
C VAL A 66 -13.48 -7.99 -13.53
N PRO A 67 -14.67 -7.44 -13.82
CA PRO A 67 -14.78 -6.18 -14.55
C PRO A 67 -14.16 -5.01 -13.76
N PRO A 68 -13.11 -4.33 -14.27
CA PRO A 68 -12.37 -3.36 -13.48
C PRO A 68 -13.18 -2.09 -13.17
N GLY A 69 -14.06 -1.66 -14.08
CA GLY A 69 -14.93 -0.50 -13.86
C GLY A 69 -15.87 -0.72 -12.67
N GLN A 70 -16.65 -1.80 -12.71
CA GLN A 70 -17.57 -2.16 -11.62
C GLN A 70 -16.83 -2.41 -10.31
N ARG A 71 -15.66 -3.09 -10.33
CA ARG A 71 -14.85 -3.28 -9.12
C ARG A 71 -14.49 -1.93 -8.47
N LYS A 72 -13.97 -0.99 -9.26
CA LYS A 72 -13.56 0.34 -8.77
C LYS A 72 -14.75 1.16 -8.24
N GLU A 73 -15.92 1.03 -8.86
CA GLU A 73 -17.17 1.62 -8.38
C GLU A 73 -17.56 1.06 -7.00
N LEU A 74 -17.47 -0.26 -6.79
CA LEU A 74 -17.73 -0.89 -5.49
C LEU A 74 -16.74 -0.42 -4.42
N GLU A 75 -15.45 -0.35 -4.74
CA GLU A 75 -14.40 0.15 -3.83
C GLU A 75 -14.64 1.62 -3.44
N ALA A 76 -15.01 2.46 -4.41
CA ALA A 76 -15.35 3.85 -4.13
C ALA A 76 -16.58 3.97 -3.20
N ALA A 77 -17.59 3.11 -3.39
CA ALA A 77 -18.76 3.07 -2.52
C ALA A 77 -18.43 2.62 -1.10
N ILE A 78 -17.53 1.64 -0.92
CA ILE A 78 -17.02 1.20 0.39
C ILE A 78 -16.33 2.36 1.09
N GLU A 79 -15.39 3.03 0.41
CA GLU A 79 -14.66 4.18 0.97
C GLU A 79 -15.59 5.32 1.34
N HIS A 80 -16.54 5.65 0.46
CA HIS A 80 -17.54 6.69 0.73
C HIS A 80 -18.38 6.35 1.95
N SER A 81 -18.86 5.11 2.06
CA SER A 81 -19.65 4.66 3.21
C SER A 81 -18.82 4.72 4.50
N ALA A 82 -17.56 4.27 4.46
CA ALA A 82 -16.67 4.34 5.60
C ALA A 82 -16.39 5.80 6.02
N ASN A 83 -16.26 6.73 5.07
CA ASN A 83 -16.14 8.16 5.35
C ASN A 83 -17.39 8.72 6.04
N LEU A 84 -18.58 8.37 5.57
CA LEU A 84 -19.83 8.82 6.20
C LEU A 84 -19.94 8.31 7.64
N VAL A 85 -19.67 7.02 7.87
CA VAL A 85 -19.66 6.44 9.22
C VAL A 85 -18.62 7.14 10.11
N SER A 86 -17.42 7.37 9.60
CA SER A 86 -16.33 8.07 10.30
C SER A 86 -16.74 9.49 10.70
N ILE A 87 -17.38 10.24 9.81
CA ILE A 87 -17.88 11.60 10.09
C ILE A 87 -19.01 11.55 11.12
N SER A 88 -19.99 10.67 10.92
CA SER A 88 -21.15 10.55 11.81
C SER A 88 -20.76 10.11 13.22
N ALA A 89 -19.78 9.20 13.35
CA ALA A 89 -19.28 8.75 14.65
C ALA A 89 -18.20 9.67 15.24
N ASN A 90 -17.67 10.62 14.44
CA ASN A 90 -16.49 11.43 14.77
C ASN A 90 -15.27 10.56 15.15
N GLU A 91 -15.03 9.51 14.37
CA GLU A 91 -14.03 8.49 14.67
C GLU A 91 -13.08 8.28 13.50
N LYS A 92 -11.83 7.93 13.80
CA LYS A 92 -10.87 7.51 12.77
C LYS A 92 -11.33 6.20 12.14
N ARG A 93 -10.94 5.96 10.89
CA ARG A 93 -11.22 4.70 10.20
C ARG A 93 -9.98 4.09 9.57
N SER A 94 -10.02 2.79 9.33
CA SER A 94 -9.11 2.12 8.40
C SER A 94 -9.88 1.09 7.58
N ILE A 95 -9.38 0.79 6.38
CA ILE A 95 -10.00 -0.16 5.45
C ILE A 95 -8.96 -1.23 5.15
N SER A 96 -9.38 -2.48 5.22
CA SER A 96 -8.59 -3.65 4.87
C SER A 96 -9.44 -4.65 4.09
N SER A 97 -8.82 -5.62 3.43
CA SER A 97 -9.51 -6.69 2.72
C SER A 97 -9.52 -7.97 3.56
N PRO A 98 -10.67 -8.65 3.68
CA PRO A 98 -10.72 -10.03 4.15
C PRO A 98 -10.24 -10.98 3.05
N SER A 99 -10.08 -12.27 3.39
CA SER A 99 -9.89 -13.34 2.42
C SER A 99 -11.10 -14.29 2.43
N PRO A 100 -11.82 -14.45 1.30
CA PRO A 100 -11.63 -13.80 0.00
C PRO A 100 -12.13 -12.35 -0.03
N CYS A 101 -11.57 -11.53 -0.93
CA CYS A 101 -11.87 -10.10 -1.05
C CYS A 101 -12.96 -9.77 -2.09
N ILE A 102 -13.30 -10.75 -2.96
CA ILE A 102 -14.27 -10.64 -4.05
C ILE A 102 -15.15 -11.90 -4.10
N ALA A 103 -16.40 -11.75 -4.52
CA ALA A 103 -17.30 -12.85 -4.81
C ALA A 103 -18.29 -12.49 -5.94
N PHE A 104 -18.95 -13.49 -6.50
CA PHE A 104 -20.07 -13.33 -7.40
C PHE A 104 -21.32 -13.93 -6.76
N LEU A 105 -22.45 -13.25 -6.92
CA LEU A 105 -23.75 -13.75 -6.49
C LEU A 105 -24.63 -14.00 -7.73
N PRO A 106 -24.87 -15.25 -8.14
CA PRO A 106 -25.80 -15.55 -9.21
C PRO A 106 -27.22 -15.18 -8.79
N GLU A 107 -27.98 -14.62 -9.73
CA GLU A 107 -29.39 -14.26 -9.55
C GLU A 107 -30.33 -15.19 -10.33
N THR A 108 -29.78 -16.05 -11.18
CA THR A 108 -30.50 -17.10 -11.93
C THR A 108 -29.77 -18.44 -11.86
N GLU A 109 -30.48 -19.55 -12.09
CA GLU A 109 -29.87 -20.88 -12.12
C GLU A 109 -28.87 -21.03 -13.28
N ASP A 110 -29.11 -20.41 -14.44
CA ASP A 110 -28.15 -20.38 -15.57
C ASP A 110 -26.83 -19.67 -15.18
N GLU A 111 -26.90 -18.60 -14.39
CA GLU A 111 -25.72 -17.92 -13.86
C GLU A 111 -24.95 -18.78 -12.87
N LYS A 112 -25.66 -19.52 -12.02
CA LYS A 112 -25.10 -20.44 -11.03
C LYS A 112 -24.42 -21.63 -11.71
N GLU A 113 -25.06 -22.24 -12.70
CA GLU A 113 -24.48 -23.32 -13.52
C GLU A 113 -23.28 -22.83 -14.34
N TRP A 114 -23.32 -21.58 -14.83
CA TRP A 114 -22.18 -20.98 -15.52
C TRP A 114 -20.98 -20.78 -14.58
N LEU A 115 -21.20 -20.24 -13.37
CA LEU A 115 -20.14 -20.08 -12.36
C LEU A 115 -19.56 -21.42 -11.91
N ALA A 116 -20.41 -22.44 -11.73
CA ALA A 116 -19.99 -23.79 -11.35
C ALA A 116 -19.08 -24.47 -12.38
N ARG A 117 -19.13 -24.05 -13.64
CA ARG A 117 -18.24 -24.53 -14.72
C ARG A 117 -16.92 -23.75 -14.83
N CYS A 118 -16.80 -22.63 -14.14
CA CYS A 118 -15.59 -21.83 -14.16
C CYS A 118 -14.54 -22.39 -13.21
N ALA A 119 -13.26 -22.30 -13.61
CA ALA A 119 -12.14 -22.84 -12.87
C ALA A 119 -11.67 -21.94 -11.72
N GLY A 120 -12.09 -20.66 -11.69
CA GLY A 120 -11.62 -19.69 -10.71
C GLY A 120 -11.85 -18.26 -11.10
N ILE A 121 -11.25 -17.34 -10.35
CA ILE A 121 -11.23 -15.91 -10.64
C ILE A 121 -9.85 -15.53 -11.18
N MET A 122 -9.82 -14.76 -12.25
CA MET A 122 -8.56 -14.20 -12.77
C MET A 122 -8.24 -12.93 -11.98
N PHE A 123 -7.22 -13.01 -11.14
CA PHE A 123 -6.64 -11.86 -10.48
C PHE A 123 -5.54 -11.22 -11.33
N PRO A 124 -5.35 -9.89 -11.26
CA PRO A 124 -4.25 -9.25 -11.96
C PRO A 124 -2.89 -9.66 -11.36
N VAL A 125 -1.88 -9.76 -12.20
CA VAL A 125 -0.49 -9.95 -11.74
C VAL A 125 0.03 -8.60 -11.26
N VAL A 126 -0.17 -8.33 -9.98
CA VAL A 126 0.31 -7.11 -9.30
C VAL A 126 1.20 -7.49 -8.13
N SER A 127 2.19 -6.66 -7.83
CA SER A 127 2.94 -6.83 -6.58
C SER A 127 1.99 -6.55 -5.42
N ARG A 128 1.73 -7.59 -4.64
CA ARG A 128 0.89 -7.52 -3.44
C ARG A 128 1.71 -7.23 -2.20
N PHE A 129 3.02 -7.24 -2.32
CA PHE A 129 3.91 -7.09 -1.20
C PHE A 129 4.46 -5.67 -1.22
N LEU A 130 4.13 -4.91 -0.19
CA LEU A 130 4.71 -3.61 0.06
C LEU A 130 5.65 -3.75 1.25
N PRO A 131 6.97 -3.91 1.01
CA PRO A 131 7.93 -3.85 2.08
C PRO A 131 7.84 -2.46 2.70
N SER A 132 7.54 -2.39 4.00
CA SER A 132 7.65 -1.14 4.73
C SER A 132 8.82 -1.25 5.69
N SER A 133 9.75 -0.31 5.57
CA SER A 133 10.95 -0.33 6.37
C SER A 133 10.74 0.50 7.61
N ARG A 134 10.79 -0.15 8.77
CA ARG A 134 10.92 0.54 10.05
C ARG A 134 12.39 0.72 10.36
N TYR A 135 12.86 1.94 10.17
CA TYR A 135 14.23 2.29 10.52
C TYR A 135 14.29 2.69 11.98
N THR A 136 15.12 2.00 12.75
CA THR A 136 15.47 2.38 14.11
C THR A 136 16.85 3.03 14.10
N PHE A 137 17.03 4.05 14.94
CA PHE A 137 18.28 4.78 15.10
C PHE A 137 18.64 4.76 16.59
N PRO A 138 19.25 3.65 17.09
CA PRO A 138 19.54 3.48 18.52
C PRO A 138 20.39 4.63 19.08
N ASP A 139 21.37 5.09 18.29
CA ASP A 139 22.31 6.15 18.66
C ASP A 139 22.02 7.43 17.88
N ILE A 140 20.79 7.95 18.00
CA ILE A 140 20.38 9.19 17.31
C ILE A 140 21.31 10.38 17.62
N ALA A 141 22.00 10.35 18.77
CA ALA A 141 23.00 11.32 19.19
C ALA A 141 24.10 11.53 18.14
N ASP A 142 24.50 10.47 17.44
CA ASP A 142 25.55 10.50 16.41
C ASP A 142 25.14 11.32 15.18
N TYR A 143 23.84 11.48 14.97
CA TYR A 143 23.28 12.24 13.85
C TYR A 143 22.91 13.68 14.21
N VAL A 144 22.85 14.05 15.49
CA VAL A 144 22.34 15.36 15.95
C VAL A 144 23.08 16.52 15.28
N ASN A 145 24.41 16.48 15.27
CA ASN A 145 25.21 17.53 14.66
C ASN A 145 25.02 17.56 13.14
N SER A 146 24.99 16.37 12.51
CA SER A 146 24.87 16.19 11.07
C SER A 146 23.50 16.58 10.51
N LEU A 147 22.45 16.61 11.35
CA LEU A 147 21.09 17.01 10.98
C LEU A 147 20.69 18.40 11.51
N SER A 148 21.61 19.12 12.16
CA SER A 148 21.34 20.41 12.79
C SER A 148 20.91 21.51 11.82
N ASP A 149 21.31 21.39 10.54
CA ASP A 149 21.01 22.31 9.42
C ASP A 149 19.61 22.12 8.79
N ARG A 150 18.91 21.04 9.16
CA ARG A 150 17.66 20.59 8.52
C ARG A 150 16.56 20.24 9.49
N ARG A 151 16.44 21.02 10.57
CA ARG A 151 15.41 20.86 11.61
C ARG A 151 13.99 20.81 11.06
N ASP A 152 13.72 21.56 9.99
CA ASP A 152 12.43 21.52 9.30
C ASP A 152 12.19 20.20 8.56
N GLY A 153 13.23 19.58 8.01
CA GLY A 153 13.18 18.22 7.47
C GLY A 153 12.87 17.17 8.55
N ILE A 154 13.52 17.27 9.71
CA ILE A 154 13.24 16.40 10.86
C ILE A 154 11.79 16.56 11.31
N ALA A 155 11.31 17.80 11.44
CA ALA A 155 9.93 18.08 11.85
C ALA A 155 8.90 17.49 10.86
N LEU A 156 9.13 17.61 9.55
CA LEU A 156 8.25 17.03 8.53
C LEU A 156 8.26 15.51 8.54
N MET A 157 9.43 14.89 8.75
CA MET A 157 9.53 13.43 8.94
C MET A 157 8.75 12.99 10.17
N ALA A 158 8.89 13.69 11.30
CA ALA A 158 8.15 13.38 12.53
C ALA A 158 6.63 13.53 12.34
N GLU A 159 6.17 14.57 11.63
CA GLU A 159 4.75 14.76 11.29
C GLU A 159 4.23 13.61 10.40
N ALA A 160 5.00 13.21 9.38
CA ALA A 160 4.67 12.07 8.55
C ALA A 160 4.51 10.78 9.38
N LEU A 161 5.39 10.54 10.36
CA LEU A 161 5.31 9.38 11.24
C LEU A 161 4.10 9.43 12.19
N ALA A 162 3.66 10.63 12.60
CA ALA A 162 2.51 10.82 13.47
C ALA A 162 1.16 10.59 12.76
N HIS A 163 1.11 10.67 11.44
CA HIS A 163 -0.11 10.42 10.67
C HIS A 163 -0.52 8.94 10.70
N GLY A 164 -1.81 8.69 10.97
CA GLY A 164 -2.42 7.36 10.87
C GLY A 164 -2.76 6.94 9.42
N HIS A 165 -3.02 7.92 8.54
CA HIS A 165 -3.44 7.69 7.15
C HIS A 165 -2.29 7.89 6.17
N THR A 166 -2.21 7.03 5.14
CA THR A 166 -1.09 7.07 4.17
C THR A 166 -1.06 8.33 3.32
N THR A 167 -2.21 8.91 2.97
CA THR A 167 -2.27 10.19 2.23
C THR A 167 -1.64 11.33 3.03
N GLY A 168 -1.87 11.38 4.34
CA GLY A 168 -1.23 12.37 5.23
C GLY A 168 0.29 12.18 5.27
N LYS A 169 0.76 10.94 5.45
CA LYS A 169 2.20 10.61 5.39
C LYS A 169 2.83 11.07 4.08
N PHE A 170 2.19 10.72 2.96
CA PHE A 170 2.65 11.06 1.63
C PHE A 170 2.78 12.57 1.44
N HIS A 171 1.80 13.35 1.88
CA HIS A 171 1.87 14.82 1.82
C HIS A 171 3.08 15.37 2.57
N GLU A 172 3.35 14.87 3.77
CA GLU A 172 4.49 15.33 4.57
C GLU A 172 5.84 14.91 3.98
N TYR A 173 5.95 13.72 3.38
CA TYR A 173 7.14 13.32 2.63
C TYR A 173 7.38 14.20 1.39
N ILE A 174 6.32 14.53 0.64
CA ILE A 174 6.43 15.48 -0.47
C ILE A 174 6.90 16.85 0.04
N ARG A 175 6.31 17.36 1.12
CA ARG A 175 6.75 18.64 1.72
C ARG A 175 8.21 18.59 2.16
N LEU A 176 8.68 17.46 2.68
CA LEU A 176 10.09 17.25 3.02
C LEU A 176 10.98 17.41 1.79
N PHE A 177 10.64 16.76 0.67
CA PHE A 177 11.37 16.93 -0.58
C PHE A 177 11.35 18.39 -1.06
N GLU A 178 10.18 19.02 -1.06
CA GLU A 178 10.04 20.42 -1.49
C GLU A 178 10.90 21.37 -0.65
N ARG A 179 10.98 21.13 0.66
CA ARG A 179 11.85 21.88 1.58
C ARG A 179 13.32 21.60 1.34
N ALA A 180 13.70 20.34 1.15
CA ALA A 180 15.07 19.93 0.91
C ALA A 180 15.66 20.58 -0.35
N PHE A 181 14.88 20.63 -1.43
CA PHE A 181 15.32 21.13 -2.74
C PHE A 181 14.91 22.58 -3.02
N ARG A 182 14.06 23.20 -2.18
CA ARG A 182 13.51 24.56 -2.38
C ARG A 182 12.76 24.68 -3.72
N LEU A 183 12.07 23.62 -4.11
CA LEU A 183 11.32 23.52 -5.37
C LEU A 183 10.01 22.80 -5.11
N SER A 184 8.98 23.10 -5.90
CA SER A 184 7.67 22.46 -5.80
C SER A 184 7.22 21.90 -7.13
N SER A 185 6.24 20.98 -7.07
CA SER A 185 5.55 20.43 -8.25
C SER A 185 6.56 19.91 -9.30
N LYS A 186 6.31 20.16 -10.59
CA LYS A 186 7.13 19.64 -11.69
C LYS A 186 8.62 19.99 -11.59
N LYS A 187 8.98 21.10 -10.93
CA LYS A 187 10.37 21.55 -10.81
C LYS A 187 11.17 20.67 -9.84
N LEU A 188 10.52 19.99 -8.91
CA LEU A 188 11.15 19.08 -7.96
C LEU A 188 11.66 17.79 -8.63
N ILE A 189 11.01 17.36 -9.71
CA ILE A 189 11.19 16.03 -10.30
C ILE A 189 12.65 15.78 -10.68
N HIS A 190 13.24 16.67 -11.46
CA HIS A 190 14.60 16.48 -11.96
C HIS A 190 15.66 16.39 -10.84
N PRO A 191 15.79 17.36 -9.93
CA PRO A 191 16.81 17.29 -8.88
C PRO A 191 16.57 16.15 -7.88
N LEU A 192 15.31 15.82 -7.58
CA LEU A 192 15.00 14.67 -6.72
C LEU A 192 15.39 13.35 -7.40
N SER A 193 15.06 13.18 -8.67
CA SER A 193 15.41 11.96 -9.43
C SER A 193 16.92 11.82 -9.55
N GLU A 194 17.62 12.91 -9.87
CA GLU A 194 19.09 12.90 -9.98
C GLU A 194 19.74 12.52 -8.64
N PHE A 195 19.31 13.14 -7.53
CA PHE A 195 19.79 12.78 -6.19
C PHE A 195 19.58 11.30 -5.86
N LEU A 196 18.38 10.77 -6.12
CA LEU A 196 18.02 9.39 -5.83
C LEU A 196 18.68 8.38 -6.79
N SER A 197 19.00 8.79 -8.02
CA SER A 197 19.67 7.93 -9.00
C SER A 197 21.11 7.56 -8.60
N HIS A 198 21.73 8.37 -7.75
CA HIS A 198 23.05 8.09 -7.16
C HIS A 198 22.98 7.16 -5.93
N SER A 199 21.79 6.69 -5.54
CA SER A 199 21.63 5.67 -4.52
C SER A 199 21.65 4.26 -5.12
N ASN A 200 21.89 3.24 -4.29
CA ASN A 200 21.82 1.84 -4.73
C ASN A 200 20.39 1.27 -4.68
N PHE A 201 19.36 2.12 -4.58
CA PHE A 201 17.98 1.73 -4.29
C PHE A 201 17.06 1.69 -5.52
N GLY A 202 17.63 1.87 -6.73
CA GLY A 202 16.94 1.65 -7.99
C GLY A 202 15.78 2.60 -8.27
N PHE A 203 15.78 3.80 -7.69
CA PHE A 203 14.79 4.83 -8.01
C PHE A 203 14.93 5.29 -9.46
N SER A 204 13.82 5.31 -10.19
CA SER A 204 13.78 5.80 -11.58
C SER A 204 13.18 7.20 -11.69
N ASN A 205 13.45 7.90 -12.79
CA ASN A 205 12.84 9.21 -13.03
C ASN A 205 11.32 9.09 -13.21
N GLU A 206 10.85 8.05 -13.87
CA GLU A 206 9.43 7.76 -14.10
C GLU A 206 8.69 7.54 -12.78
N GLU A 207 9.33 6.85 -11.83
CA GLU A 207 8.80 6.63 -10.49
C GLU A 207 8.60 7.97 -9.75
N VAL A 208 9.62 8.83 -9.73
CA VAL A 208 9.53 10.16 -9.10
C VAL A 208 8.51 11.04 -9.80
N GLN A 209 8.45 11.02 -11.14
CA GLN A 209 7.42 11.71 -11.92
C GLN A 209 6.02 11.24 -11.52
N HIS A 210 5.83 9.93 -11.35
CA HIS A 210 4.55 9.38 -10.95
C HIS A 210 4.12 9.91 -9.57
N TRP A 211 5.01 9.92 -8.58
CA TRP A 211 4.70 10.49 -7.27
C TRP A 211 4.28 11.96 -7.35
N VAL A 212 5.06 12.78 -8.05
CA VAL A 212 4.87 14.23 -8.06
C VAL A 212 3.69 14.67 -8.94
N LEU A 213 3.49 14.04 -10.10
CA LEU A 213 2.48 14.46 -11.08
C LEU A 213 1.16 13.73 -10.94
N ASN A 214 1.21 12.44 -10.61
CA ASN A 214 0.04 11.57 -10.67
C ASN A 214 -0.56 11.31 -9.28
N VAL A 215 0.26 11.32 -8.22
CA VAL A 215 -0.21 11.09 -6.85
C VAL A 215 -0.39 12.39 -6.07
N ARG A 216 0.64 13.25 -6.00
CA ARG A 216 0.59 14.52 -5.26
C ARG A 216 -0.49 15.47 -5.76
N HIS A 217 -0.52 15.74 -7.06
CA HIS A 217 -1.44 16.76 -7.58
C HIS A 217 -2.91 16.44 -7.23
N PRO A 218 -3.45 15.24 -7.49
CA PRO A 218 -4.83 14.91 -7.11
C PRO A 218 -5.05 14.67 -5.61
N ALA A 219 -4.00 14.38 -4.83
CA ALA A 219 -4.10 14.26 -3.39
C ALA A 219 -4.16 15.63 -2.69
N THR A 220 -3.54 16.66 -3.27
CA THR A 220 -3.44 18.02 -2.70
C THR A 220 -4.49 18.99 -3.27
N HIS A 221 -4.84 18.88 -4.55
CA HIS A 221 -5.76 19.81 -5.23
C HIS A 221 -7.06 19.08 -5.59
N ALA A 222 -8.12 19.33 -4.81
CA ALA A 222 -9.41 18.65 -4.93
C ALA A 222 -10.39 19.30 -5.94
N ASP A 223 -10.09 20.50 -6.45
CA ASP A 223 -11.01 21.30 -7.30
C ASP A 223 -10.59 21.35 -8.78
N GLU A 224 -9.35 20.97 -9.11
CA GLU A 224 -8.85 21.05 -10.49
C GLU A 224 -9.22 19.84 -11.37
N ARG A 225 -9.83 18.79 -10.78
CA ARG A 225 -10.16 17.53 -11.46
C ARG A 225 -11.44 16.92 -10.89
N ASP A 226 -12.16 16.19 -11.75
CA ASP A 226 -13.33 15.40 -11.34
C ASP A 226 -12.96 14.22 -10.43
N ASP A 227 -11.71 13.76 -10.51
CA ASP A 227 -11.15 12.67 -9.70
C ASP A 227 -10.13 13.19 -8.68
N PHE A 228 -10.27 12.79 -7.41
CA PHE A 228 -9.30 13.02 -6.34
C PHE A 228 -8.76 11.69 -5.80
N ILE A 229 -7.55 11.72 -5.25
CA ILE A 229 -6.87 10.52 -4.75
C ILE A 229 -7.21 10.27 -3.29
N LEU A 230 -7.46 9.00 -2.96
CA LEU A 230 -7.72 8.52 -1.61
C LEU A 230 -6.63 7.53 -1.18
N GLU A 231 -6.79 6.99 0.02
CA GLU A 231 -5.79 6.15 0.67
C GLU A 231 -5.37 4.94 -0.21
N ARG A 232 -6.34 4.34 -0.92
CA ARG A 232 -6.11 3.21 -1.84
C ARG A 232 -5.08 3.52 -2.92
N ASP A 233 -5.03 4.75 -3.40
CA ASP A 233 -4.17 5.13 -4.53
C ASP A 233 -2.74 5.48 -4.06
N VAL A 234 -2.54 5.67 -2.75
CA VAL A 234 -1.26 6.03 -2.15
C VAL A 234 -0.51 4.81 -1.61
N PHE A 235 -1.22 3.74 -1.23
CA PHE A 235 -0.60 2.55 -0.61
C PHE A 235 0.56 1.99 -1.44
N SER A 236 0.40 1.87 -2.76
CA SER A 236 1.41 1.25 -3.63
C SER A 236 2.74 1.99 -3.67
N VAL A 237 2.77 3.29 -3.35
CA VAL A 237 3.98 4.12 -3.45
C VAL A 237 4.56 4.51 -2.09
N ILE A 238 3.78 4.43 -1.01
CA ILE A 238 4.16 5.06 0.26
C ILE A 238 5.48 4.54 0.84
N GLY A 239 5.76 3.23 0.75
CA GLY A 239 7.00 2.65 1.27
C GLY A 239 8.24 3.15 0.52
N ARG A 240 8.15 3.27 -0.81
CA ARG A 240 9.23 3.81 -1.66
C ARG A 240 9.49 5.28 -1.37
N VAL A 241 8.41 6.04 -1.20
CA VAL A 241 8.48 7.48 -0.87
C VAL A 241 9.09 7.69 0.52
N GLU A 242 8.72 6.86 1.51
CA GLU A 242 9.31 6.89 2.85
C GLU A 242 10.81 6.60 2.83
N GLN A 243 11.23 5.54 2.13
CA GLN A 243 12.65 5.21 1.96
C GLN A 243 13.42 6.37 1.31
N ALA A 244 12.87 7.00 0.27
CA ALA A 244 13.46 8.18 -0.35
C ALA A 244 13.49 9.39 0.61
N ALA A 245 12.49 9.55 1.47
CA ALA A 245 12.44 10.62 2.47
C ALA A 245 13.56 10.51 3.51
N TYR A 246 13.80 9.30 4.02
CA TYR A 246 14.96 9.04 4.88
C TYR A 246 16.26 9.30 4.14
N ASP A 247 16.37 8.83 2.89
CA ASP A 247 17.59 9.02 2.10
C ASP A 247 17.89 10.52 1.88
N VAL A 248 16.90 11.31 1.50
CA VAL A 248 17.03 12.77 1.35
C VAL A 248 17.40 13.43 2.68
N LEU A 249 16.71 13.07 3.77
CA LEU A 249 16.93 13.67 5.09
C LEU A 249 18.37 13.48 5.56
N PHE A 250 18.91 12.26 5.47
CA PHE A 250 20.24 11.96 5.98
C PHE A 250 21.35 12.30 4.98
N ASN A 251 21.15 11.98 3.69
CA ASN A 251 22.23 11.97 2.71
C ASN A 251 22.25 13.16 1.76
N LYS A 252 21.25 14.04 1.73
CA LYS A 252 21.38 15.29 0.96
C LYS A 252 22.48 16.15 1.58
N GLU A 253 23.46 16.58 0.78
CA GLU A 253 24.60 17.33 1.31
C GLU A 253 24.19 18.74 1.74
N SER A 254 23.58 19.51 0.84
CA SER A 254 23.15 20.89 1.09
C SER A 254 21.64 20.98 1.25
N TRP A 255 21.14 21.28 2.45
CA TRP A 255 19.71 21.47 2.69
C TRP A 255 19.18 22.80 2.12
N ARG A 256 17.90 22.83 1.72
CA ARG A 256 17.22 23.99 1.07
C ARG A 256 17.92 24.51 -0.18
N ASN A 257 18.54 23.62 -0.93
CA ASN A 257 19.29 23.92 -2.14
C ASN A 257 18.88 22.95 -3.27
N GLN A 258 18.81 23.45 -4.50
CA GLN A 258 18.40 22.67 -5.67
C GLN A 258 19.41 21.58 -6.07
N SER A 259 20.64 21.63 -5.54
CA SER A 259 21.71 20.68 -5.82
C SER A 259 21.32 19.24 -5.45
N SER A 260 21.66 18.32 -6.34
CA SER A 260 21.52 16.87 -6.17
C SER A 260 22.71 16.23 -5.44
N ALA A 261 23.62 17.04 -4.88
CA ALA A 261 24.80 16.55 -4.18
C ALA A 261 24.46 15.78 -2.91
N ARG A 262 25.28 14.77 -2.64
CA ARG A 262 25.03 13.71 -1.66
C ARG A 262 26.25 13.53 -0.75
N ARG A 263 25.98 13.30 0.53
CA ARG A 263 26.91 12.76 1.52
C ARG A 263 26.51 11.34 1.90
N ALA A 264 27.43 10.55 2.42
CA ALA A 264 27.17 9.18 2.89
C ALA A 264 27.07 9.18 4.42
N LEU A 265 25.97 9.72 4.97
CA LEU A 265 25.75 9.76 6.41
C LEU A 265 25.04 8.50 6.92
N TRP A 266 24.14 7.95 6.12
CA TRP A 266 23.32 6.81 6.50
C TRP A 266 23.05 5.91 5.30
N ALA A 267 22.99 4.61 5.54
CA ALA A 267 22.44 3.66 4.59
C ALA A 267 21.37 2.82 5.31
N PRO A 268 20.19 2.61 4.70
CA PRO A 268 19.21 1.68 5.22
C PRO A 268 19.80 0.26 5.32
N PRO A 269 19.65 -0.44 6.46
CA PRO A 269 20.11 -1.82 6.58
C PRO A 269 19.31 -2.78 5.70
N PHE A 270 18.09 -2.40 5.30
CA PHE A 270 17.23 -3.13 4.39
C PHE A 270 16.26 -2.17 3.70
N GLY A 271 15.66 -2.60 2.61
CA GLY A 271 14.65 -1.80 1.93
C GLY A 271 14.30 -2.41 0.58
N THR A 272 13.77 -1.56 -0.30
CA THR A 272 13.33 -1.95 -1.63
C THR A 272 14.27 -1.41 -2.70
N THR A 273 14.45 -2.16 -3.78
CA THR A 273 15.18 -1.73 -4.98
C THR A 273 14.29 -1.48 -6.19
N SER A 274 13.00 -1.81 -6.12
CA SER A 274 12.08 -1.62 -7.25
C SER A 274 10.64 -1.39 -6.79
N VAL A 275 9.83 -0.84 -7.69
CA VAL A 275 8.36 -0.71 -7.53
C VAL A 275 7.64 -2.06 -7.47
N ASN A 276 8.30 -3.14 -7.88
CA ASN A 276 7.74 -4.49 -7.86
C ASN A 276 7.95 -5.20 -6.52
N GLY A 277 8.67 -4.57 -5.58
CA GLY A 277 8.92 -5.13 -4.26
C GLY A 277 10.20 -5.97 -4.17
N ASP A 278 11.13 -5.84 -5.11
CA ASP A 278 12.47 -6.41 -4.93
C ASP A 278 13.12 -5.78 -3.69
N MET A 279 13.78 -6.62 -2.89
CA MET A 279 14.33 -6.23 -1.60
C MET A 279 15.84 -6.33 -1.57
N PHE A 280 16.45 -5.52 -0.71
CA PHE A 280 17.83 -5.72 -0.30
C PHE A 280 17.95 -5.83 1.22
N LEU A 281 18.95 -6.56 1.67
CA LEU A 281 19.34 -6.74 3.07
C LEU A 281 20.84 -6.51 3.19
N THR A 282 21.30 -5.83 4.23
CA THR A 282 22.73 -5.63 4.49
C THR A 282 23.19 -6.71 5.46
N LYS A 283 24.24 -7.44 5.09
CA LYS A 283 24.79 -8.53 5.91
C LYS A 283 25.24 -7.99 7.27
N GLY A 284 24.92 -8.72 8.33
CA GLY A 284 25.32 -8.40 9.70
C GLY A 284 24.44 -7.35 10.40
N GLN A 285 23.48 -6.74 9.71
CA GLN A 285 22.57 -5.76 10.29
C GLN A 285 21.27 -6.44 10.76
N ALA A 286 20.76 -6.01 11.90
CA ALA A 286 19.44 -6.45 12.36
C ALA A 286 18.35 -5.88 11.44
N VAL A 287 17.39 -6.72 11.08
CA VAL A 287 16.31 -6.37 10.15
C VAL A 287 14.97 -6.62 10.83
N GLU A 288 14.16 -5.57 10.96
CA GLU A 288 12.75 -5.66 11.30
C GLU A 288 11.92 -5.30 10.06
N MET A 289 11.54 -6.32 9.31
CA MET A 289 10.64 -6.16 8.16
C MET A 289 9.20 -6.14 8.65
N VAL A 290 8.50 -5.04 8.36
CA VAL A 290 7.05 -4.96 8.52
C VAL A 290 6.44 -4.97 7.14
N ASP A 291 5.89 -6.11 6.77
CA ASP A 291 5.34 -6.28 5.44
C ASP A 291 3.84 -6.02 5.45
N ARG A 292 3.40 -5.23 4.48
CA ARG A 292 1.97 -5.10 4.20
C ARG A 292 1.68 -5.90 2.96
N VAL A 293 0.84 -6.91 3.12
CA VAL A 293 0.29 -7.65 2.00
C VAL A 293 -0.99 -6.94 1.59
N LEU A 294 -1.08 -6.52 0.34
CA LEU A 294 -2.31 -6.02 -0.27
C LEU A 294 -3.15 -7.19 -0.79
N ASP A 295 -4.43 -6.94 -0.99
CA ASP A 295 -5.32 -7.89 -1.66
C ASP A 295 -4.93 -8.16 -3.12
N GLU A 296 -5.65 -9.09 -3.72
CA GLU A 296 -5.44 -9.55 -5.09
C GLU A 296 -5.59 -8.45 -6.15
N PHE A 297 -6.15 -7.29 -5.81
CA PHE A 297 -6.27 -6.15 -6.71
C PHE A 297 -5.37 -4.97 -6.32
N ALA A 298 -4.49 -5.15 -5.33
CA ALA A 298 -3.67 -4.12 -4.73
C ALA A 298 -4.48 -2.90 -4.25
N ALA A 299 -5.74 -3.10 -3.83
CA ALA A 299 -6.64 -2.01 -3.46
C ALA A 299 -6.54 -1.68 -1.96
N TYR A 300 -6.61 -2.69 -1.10
CA TYR A 300 -6.54 -2.53 0.36
C TYR A 300 -5.48 -3.47 0.95
N PRO A 301 -4.87 -3.10 2.11
CA PRO A 301 -4.10 -4.05 2.89
C PRO A 301 -4.97 -5.22 3.34
N MET A 302 -4.45 -6.44 3.26
CA MET A 302 -5.12 -7.63 3.79
C MET A 302 -5.11 -7.62 5.32
N ASP A 303 -6.24 -7.99 5.92
CA ASP A 303 -6.28 -8.40 7.31
C ASP A 303 -6.05 -9.91 7.38
N LEU A 304 -4.86 -10.33 7.85
CA LEU A 304 -4.50 -11.75 7.94
C LEU A 304 -5.37 -12.53 8.96
N GLY A 305 -6.00 -11.84 9.91
CA GLY A 305 -7.02 -12.41 10.79
C GLY A 305 -8.43 -12.38 10.18
N GLY A 306 -8.63 -11.62 9.11
CA GLY A 306 -9.88 -11.41 8.39
C GLY A 306 -10.28 -12.54 7.44
N VAL A 307 -9.93 -13.78 7.76
CA VAL A 307 -10.26 -14.93 6.91
C VAL A 307 -11.71 -15.34 7.13
N LEU A 308 -12.51 -15.30 6.07
CA LEU A 308 -13.86 -15.85 6.10
C LEU A 308 -13.78 -17.39 6.11
N LYS A 309 -14.06 -17.95 7.29
CA LYS A 309 -14.15 -19.39 7.50
C LYS A 309 -15.32 -19.98 6.72
N GLU A 310 -16.46 -19.30 6.78
CA GLU A 310 -17.68 -19.64 6.05
C GLU A 310 -18.08 -18.44 5.20
N VAL A 311 -18.26 -18.70 3.90
CA VAL A 311 -18.75 -17.69 2.96
C VAL A 311 -20.28 -17.78 2.95
N PRO A 312 -21.02 -16.64 2.93
CA PRO A 312 -22.48 -16.67 2.90
C PRO A 312 -23.04 -17.56 1.79
N ALA A 313 -24.16 -18.23 2.08
CA ALA A 313 -24.78 -19.16 1.15
C ALA A 313 -25.11 -18.51 -0.20
N GLY A 314 -24.80 -19.21 -1.29
CA GLY A 314 -25.04 -18.75 -2.66
C GLY A 314 -23.93 -17.87 -3.24
N TRP A 315 -22.96 -17.41 -2.43
CA TRP A 315 -21.82 -16.68 -2.96
C TRP A 315 -20.85 -17.64 -3.62
N TRP A 316 -20.42 -17.31 -4.82
CA TRP A 316 -19.37 -18.00 -5.53
C TRP A 316 -18.07 -17.21 -5.41
N THR A 317 -17.05 -17.86 -4.87
CA THR A 317 -15.73 -17.26 -4.64
C THR A 317 -14.64 -18.33 -4.79
N PHE A 318 -13.40 -17.89 -4.92
CA PHE A 318 -12.24 -18.76 -4.98
C PHE A 318 -11.22 -18.28 -3.96
N LYS A 319 -10.67 -19.23 -3.20
CA LYS A 319 -9.48 -19.01 -2.38
C LYS A 319 -8.29 -19.37 -3.25
N GLU A 320 -7.53 -18.37 -3.68
CA GLU A 320 -6.25 -18.62 -4.32
C GLU A 320 -5.15 -18.63 -3.24
N HIS A 321 -4.15 -19.49 -3.41
CA HIS A 321 -2.96 -19.42 -2.57
C HIS A 321 -2.19 -18.14 -2.91
N VAL A 322 -1.74 -17.42 -1.89
CA VAL A 322 -0.91 -16.24 -2.09
C VAL A 322 0.48 -16.73 -2.52
N HIS A 323 0.71 -16.78 -3.83
CA HIS A 323 2.06 -17.00 -4.36
C HIS A 323 2.87 -15.70 -4.26
N PHE A 324 4.03 -15.79 -3.61
CA PHE A 324 5.02 -14.74 -3.50
C PHE A 324 6.12 -14.96 -4.52
N GLN A 325 6.49 -13.90 -5.25
CA GLN A 325 7.66 -13.90 -6.10
C GLN A 325 8.35 -12.54 -5.94
N GLY A 326 9.54 -12.54 -5.35
CA GLY A 326 10.38 -11.36 -5.17
C GLY A 326 11.84 -11.77 -5.10
N ALA A 327 12.72 -10.96 -5.67
CA ALA A 327 14.15 -11.17 -5.52
C ALA A 327 14.64 -10.50 -4.23
N VAL A 328 15.43 -11.23 -3.44
CA VAL A 328 16.13 -10.68 -2.27
C VAL A 328 17.62 -10.63 -2.58
N LYS A 329 18.20 -9.42 -2.55
CA LYS A 329 19.63 -9.21 -2.73
C LYS A 329 20.30 -8.96 -1.38
N VAL A 330 21.31 -9.75 -1.04
CA VAL A 330 22.14 -9.47 0.15
C VAL A 330 23.32 -8.60 -0.26
N LEU A 331 23.44 -7.43 0.36
CA LEU A 331 24.56 -6.50 0.20
C LEU A 331 25.64 -6.80 1.26
N PRO A 332 26.93 -6.60 0.93
CA PRO A 332 28.02 -6.77 1.89
C PRO A 332 27.89 -5.79 3.07
N GLY A 333 28.30 -6.23 4.25
CA GLY A 333 28.40 -5.37 5.44
C GLY A 333 29.69 -4.55 5.45
N GLU A 334 29.80 -3.58 6.35
CA GLU A 334 31.00 -2.72 6.48
C GLU A 334 32.27 -3.53 6.80
N ASP A 335 32.15 -4.66 7.50
CA ASP A 335 33.27 -5.54 7.85
C ASP A 335 33.79 -6.43 6.68
N ASP A 336 33.05 -6.53 5.58
CA ASP A 336 33.41 -7.40 4.43
C ASP A 336 34.40 -6.73 3.45
N GLN A 337 34.80 -5.46 3.66
CA GLN A 337 35.79 -4.78 2.81
C GLN A 337 37.25 -5.20 3.11
N GLY A 338 37.47 -6.20 3.95
CA GLY A 338 38.78 -6.48 4.54
C GLY A 338 39.17 -7.94 4.68
N THR A 339 38.87 -8.86 3.76
CA THR A 339 39.69 -10.07 3.53
C THR A 339 39.30 -10.75 2.23
N GLY A 340 40.21 -10.77 1.25
CA GLY A 340 40.13 -11.74 0.17
C GLY A 340 40.54 -13.11 0.70
N ALA A 341 39.59 -14.04 0.78
CA ALA A 341 39.80 -15.49 0.69
C ALA A 341 38.44 -16.21 0.70
N ASP A 342 38.20 -17.00 -0.37
CA ASP A 342 37.29 -18.14 -0.50
C ASP A 342 35.97 -18.16 0.30
N ALA A 343 34.86 -17.88 -0.40
CA ALA A 343 33.52 -18.18 0.10
C ALA A 343 33.12 -19.64 -0.24
N PRO A 344 32.67 -20.46 0.72
CA PRO A 344 32.02 -21.73 0.41
C PRO A 344 30.58 -21.50 -0.05
N ASN A 345 30.11 -22.39 -0.94
CA ASN A 345 28.77 -22.38 -1.54
C ASN A 345 27.64 -22.16 -0.52
N ALA A 346 26.75 -21.22 -0.83
CA ALA A 346 25.50 -21.00 -0.11
C ALA A 346 24.56 -22.22 -0.25
N PRO A 347 23.81 -22.60 0.80
CA PRO A 347 22.80 -23.65 0.68
C PRO A 347 21.59 -23.13 -0.10
N ALA A 348 21.07 -23.97 -0.99
CA ALA A 348 19.80 -23.75 -1.66
C ALA A 348 18.67 -23.74 -0.62
N PHE A 349 17.86 -22.70 -0.61
CA PHE A 349 16.61 -22.67 0.14
C PHE A 349 15.61 -23.61 -0.53
N SER A 350 15.09 -24.58 0.23
CA SER A 350 14.02 -25.47 -0.18
C SER A 350 12.68 -24.74 -0.16
N GLU A 351 11.88 -24.94 -1.21
CA GLU A 351 10.46 -24.60 -1.25
C GLU A 351 9.75 -25.20 -0.03
N VAL A 352 8.98 -24.37 0.67
CA VAL A 352 7.99 -24.84 1.65
C VAL A 352 6.66 -24.83 0.93
N GLU A 353 6.12 -26.01 0.66
CA GLU A 353 4.80 -26.25 0.04
C GLU A 353 3.63 -25.74 0.88
#